data_AF-A0A3D0ZFC1-F1
#
_entry.id   AF-A0A3D0ZFC1-F1
#
_cell.length_a   1.000
_cell.length_b   1.000
_cell.length_c   1.000
_cell.angle_alpha   90.00
_cell.angle_beta   90.00
_cell.angle_gamma   90.00
#
_symmetry.space_group_name_H-M   'P 1'
#
loop_
_entity.id
_entity.type
_entity.pdbx_description
1 polymer ?
#
loop_
_entity_poly.entity_id
_entity_poly.type
_entity_poly.pdbx_seq_one_letter_code
_entity_poly.pdbx_strand_id
1 'polypeptide(L)' 'IGQISVDFGRDSADLTDRQNIQLHWIRVEDIPEIWTRLEGVGLSTTEACGDVPR' A
#
# COMPACT_ATOMS: atom_id res chain seq x y z
N ILE A 1 -5.59 6.60 0.85
CA ILE A 1 -5.62 5.14 0.62
C ILE A 1 -6.70 4.70 -0.35
N GLY A 2 -7.99 4.99 -0.13
CA GLY A 2 -9.08 4.54 -1.02
C GLY A 2 -8.85 4.81 -2.51
N GLN A 3 -8.37 6.01 -2.87
CA GLN A 3 -8.06 6.32 -4.27
C GLN A 3 -6.96 5.42 -4.89
N ILE A 4 -5.96 5.03 -4.10
CA ILE A 4 -4.90 4.11 -4.56
C ILE A 4 -5.48 2.71 -4.83
N SER A 5 -6.44 2.27 -4.02
CA SER A 5 -7.17 1.02 -4.25
C SER A 5 -7.95 1.05 -5.57
N VAL A 6 -8.73 2.12 -5.82
CA VAL A 6 -9.49 2.29 -7.07
C VAL A 6 -8.56 2.30 -8.28
N ASP A 7 -7.49 3.11 -8.24
CA ASP A 7 -6.63 3.35 -9.40
C ASP A 7 -5.71 2.16 -9.72
N PHE A 8 -5.21 1.46 -8.69
CA PHE A 8 -4.14 0.45 -8.84
C PHE A 8 -4.48 -0.93 -8.29
N GLY A 9 -5.36 -0.99 -7.28
CA GLY A 9 -5.70 -2.21 -6.52
C GLY A 9 -7.01 -2.89 -6.92
N ARG A 10 -7.55 -2.56 -8.10
CA ARG A 10 -8.85 -3.04 -8.62
C ARG A 10 -10.01 -2.81 -7.63
N ASP A 11 -9.99 -1.67 -6.95
CA ASP A 11 -11.01 -1.28 -5.98
C ASP A 11 -11.19 -2.29 -4.82
N SER A 12 -10.11 -3.00 -4.46
CA SER A 12 -10.05 -3.88 -3.31
C SER A 12 -9.02 -3.42 -2.27
N ALA A 13 -9.41 -3.43 -1.00
CA ALA A 13 -8.56 -3.08 0.11
C ALA A 13 -8.93 -3.90 1.35
N ASP A 14 -7.99 -4.73 1.81
CA ASP A 14 -8.22 -5.63 2.94
C ASP A 14 -7.61 -5.06 4.21
N LEU A 15 -8.41 -4.90 5.27
CA LEU A 15 -7.91 -4.56 6.60
C LEU A 15 -7.34 -5.82 7.26
N THR A 16 -6.10 -5.74 7.70
CA THR A 16 -5.40 -6.84 8.37
C THR A 16 -5.66 -6.82 9.88
N ASP A 17 -5.43 -7.95 10.54
CA ASP A 17 -5.47 -8.08 12.01
C ASP A 17 -4.32 -7.33 12.72
N ARG A 18 -3.33 -6.82 11.97
CA ARG A 18 -2.24 -5.96 12.42
C ARG A 18 -2.45 -4.48 12.11
N GLN A 19 -3.68 -4.05 11.89
CA GLN A 19 -4.06 -2.65 11.67
C GLN A 19 -3.51 -2.00 10.38
N ASN A 20 -3.00 -2.81 9.45
CA ASN A 20 -2.57 -2.36 8.12
C ASN A 20 -3.68 -2.55 7.07
N ILE A 21 -3.53 -1.86 5.93
CA ILE A 21 -4.30 -2.11 4.71
C ILE A 21 -3.40 -2.83 3.71
N GLN A 22 -3.88 -3.94 3.14
CA GLN A 22 -3.19 -4.67 2.07
C GLN A 22 -3.91 -4.47 0.74
N LEU A 23 -3.17 -4.07 -0.29
CA LEU A 23 -3.65 -3.94 -1.66
C LEU A 23 -3.09 -5.06 -2.52
N HIS A 24 -3.94 -5.63 -3.36
CA HIS A 24 -3.60 -6.72 -4.27
C HIS A 24 -3.61 -6.23 -5.73
N TRP A 25 -3.06 -7.04 -6.64
CA TRP A 25 -3.05 -6.77 -8.09
C TRP A 25 -2.24 -5.56 -8.55
N ILE A 26 -1.39 -5.03 -7.67
CA ILE A 26 -0.48 -3.92 -7.99
C ILE A 26 0.55 -4.36 -9.04
N ARG A 27 0.73 -3.54 -10.07
CA ARG A 27 1.80 -3.74 -11.07
C ARG A 27 3.07 -3.04 -10.59
N VAL A 28 4.23 -3.62 -10.91
CA VAL A 28 5.53 -3.10 -10.42
C VAL A 28 5.82 -1.68 -10.95
N GLU A 29 5.32 -1.36 -12.14
CA GLU A 29 5.50 -0.06 -12.79
C GLU A 29 4.78 1.08 -12.06
N ASP A 30 3.72 0.76 -11.31
CA ASP A 30 2.90 1.75 -10.58
C ASP A 30 3.48 2.07 -9.19
N ILE A 31 4.42 1.26 -8.68
CA ILE A 31 4.95 1.36 -7.32
C ILE A 31 5.55 2.76 -7.00
N PRO A 32 6.35 3.41 -7.88
CA PRO A 32 6.90 4.73 -7.58
C PRO A 32 5.82 5.82 -7.37
N GLU A 33 4.72 5.76 -8.14
CA GLU A 33 3.60 6.69 -8.01
C GLU A 33 2.81 6.42 -6.72
N ILE A 34 2.59 5.15 -6.38
CA ILE A 34 1.94 4.75 -5.14
C ILE A 34 2.74 5.27 -3.94
N TRP A 35 4.07 5.08 -3.92
CA TRP A 35 4.92 5.61 -2.85
C TRP A 35 4.85 7.13 -2.75
N THR A 36 4.93 7.85 -3.87
CA THR A 36 4.80 9.32 -3.87
C THR A 36 3.50 9.79 -3.21
N ARG A 37 2.36 9.12 -3.50
CA ARG A 37 1.06 9.44 -2.90
C ARG A 37 0.98 9.08 -1.41
N LEU A 38 1.59 7.97 -0.99
CA LEU A 38 1.64 7.56 0.41
C LEU A 38 2.49 8.51 1.25
N GLU A 39 3.68 8.85 0.75
CA GLU A 39 4.61 9.78 1.41
C GLU A 39 4.01 11.18 1.57
N GLY A 40 3.26 11.65 0.56
CA GLY A 40 2.53 12.92 0.61
C GLY A 40 1.51 13.03 1.75
N VAL A 41 1.13 11.91 2.37
CA VAL A 41 0.23 11.87 3.54
C VAL A 41 0.89 11.22 4.77
N GLY A 42 2.22 11.05 4.76
CA GLY A 42 2.99 10.52 5.90
C GLY A 42 2.87 9.00 6.12
N LEU A 43 2.43 8.25 5.11
CA LEU A 43 2.36 6.78 5.15
C LEU A 43 3.59 6.16 4.47
N SER A 44 3.96 4.95 4.90
CA SER A 44 5.11 4.21 4.37
C SER A 44 4.85 2.71 4.32
N THR A 45 5.56 2.01 3.44
CA THR A 45 5.61 0.53 3.35
C THR A 45 6.92 -0.05 3.88
N THR A 46 7.82 0.79 4.39
CA THR A 46 9.13 0.39 4.93
C THR A 46 8.94 -0.68 6.01
N GLU A 47 9.65 -1.79 5.87
CA GLU A 47 9.64 -2.91 6.82
C GLU A 47 8.26 -3.55 7.09
N ALA A 48 7.24 -3.25 6.28
CA ALA A 48 5.92 -3.89 6.40
C ALA A 48 5.97 -5.43 6.23
N CYS A 49 7.01 -5.93 5.55
CA CYS A 49 7.33 -7.34 5.31
C CYS A 49 8.82 -7.62 5.61
N GLY A 50 9.23 -8.89 5.56
CA GLY A 50 10.62 -9.32 5.76
C GLY A 50 11.00 -9.59 7.23
N ASP A 51 12.26 -9.96 7.46
CA ASP A 51 12.83 -10.34 8.77
C ASP A 51 13.26 -9.11 9.57
N VAL A 52 12.28 -8.28 9.91
CA VAL A 52 12.42 -6.95 10.52
C VAL A 52 11.22 -6.66 11.44
N PRO A 53 11.28 -5.64 12.33
CA PRO A 53 10.15 -5.23 13.16
C PRO A 53 8.89 -4.84 12.36
N ARG A 54 7.71 -5.06 12.96
CA ARG A 54 6.38 -4.85 12.34
C ARG A 54 5.43 -4.12 13.27
#